data_AF-A0A2X3WIW9-F1
#
_entry.id   AF-A0A2X3WIW9-F1
#
_cell.length_a   1.000
_cell.length_b   1.000
_cell.length_c   1.000
_cell.angle_alpha   90.00
_cell.angle_beta   90.00
_cell.angle_gamma   90.00
#
_symmetry.space_group_name_H-M   'P 1'
#
loop_
_entity.id
_entity.type
_entity.pdbx_description
1 polymer ?
#
loop_
_entity_poly.entity_id
_entity_poly.type
_entity_poly.pdbx_seq_one_letter_code
_entity_poly.pdbx_strand_id
1 'polypeptide(L)'
;MKKKLLNYLILLACLATVSVSCSGSAQAAVLGDDYPFSWKYGGFGVDPWTMYWRQCTSFAAYRLSNTNGFTLPIGYGNAITWGNIARANGHRVDMNPAVGSIAWFSAGVNGAGHMGHVAWVAEVHGDQVTIEEYNYDAGQGPEKYHKRSFHKSQVSGYIHFKDLESGTQNGNPTNSSIKAGDSVRFTGTFRVTSVSGNTITSQDLAGGTPTKHNIVDPSPVLEVDAQGNPTSDQSLNPGETFTIPGNFKVLAIDPPSDGILVQIGNLKTWVTQSVLEKI
;
A
#
# COMPACT_ATOMS: atom_id res chain seq x y z
N MET A 1 -48.14 59.13 9.82
CA MET A 1 -46.99 58.23 10.12
C MET A 1 -47.46 56.97 10.84
N LYS A 2 -47.72 55.85 10.14
CA LYS A 2 -47.67 54.48 10.72
C LYS A 2 -47.22 53.53 9.60
N LYS A 3 -46.09 52.86 9.82
CA LYS A 3 -45.31 52.10 8.84
C LYS A 3 -45.97 50.75 8.53
N LYS A 4 -46.00 50.37 7.25
CA LYS A 4 -46.32 49.00 6.80
C LYS A 4 -45.15 48.09 7.21
N LEU A 5 -45.43 47.04 7.98
CA LEU A 5 -44.47 45.97 8.27
C LEU A 5 -44.55 44.94 7.15
N LEU A 6 -43.45 44.78 6.43
CA LEU A 6 -43.25 43.79 5.38
C LEU A 6 -42.69 42.53 6.04
N ASN A 7 -43.45 41.43 6.02
CA ASN A 7 -42.98 40.12 6.45
C ASN A 7 -41.97 39.58 5.43
N TYR A 8 -40.70 39.48 5.81
CA TYR A 8 -39.70 38.70 5.08
C TYR A 8 -39.72 37.26 5.61
N LEU A 9 -40.20 36.33 4.77
CA LEU A 9 -40.07 34.91 5.00
C LEU A 9 -38.66 34.49 4.54
N ILE A 10 -37.73 34.33 5.48
CA ILE A 10 -36.40 33.77 5.20
C ILE A 10 -36.58 32.24 5.09
N LEU A 11 -36.53 31.71 3.87
CA LEU A 11 -36.35 30.27 3.66
C LEU A 11 -34.93 29.91 4.12
N LEU A 12 -34.82 29.25 5.26
CA LEU A 12 -33.59 28.62 5.71
C LEU A 12 -33.38 27.35 4.90
N ALA A 13 -32.56 27.42 3.84
CA ALA A 13 -32.11 26.23 3.13
C ALA A 13 -31.08 25.50 4.01
N CYS A 14 -31.50 24.44 4.71
CA CYS A 14 -30.60 23.49 5.34
C CYS A 14 -29.86 22.73 4.24
N LEU A 15 -28.69 23.21 3.83
CA LEU A 15 -27.72 22.40 3.09
C LEU A 15 -27.22 21.32 4.06
N ALA A 16 -27.78 20.11 3.95
CA ALA A 16 -27.17 18.93 4.51
C ALA A 16 -25.87 18.69 3.73
N THR A 17 -24.75 19.11 4.30
CA THR A 17 -23.43 18.71 3.81
C THR A 17 -23.31 17.21 4.04
N VAL A 18 -23.53 16.42 2.98
CA VAL A 18 -23.16 15.02 2.97
C VAL A 18 -21.64 14.99 2.94
N SER A 19 -21.03 14.84 4.12
CA SER A 19 -19.61 14.54 4.25
C SER A 19 -19.40 13.13 3.70
N VAL A 20 -19.09 13.01 2.41
CA VAL A 20 -18.59 11.76 1.84
C VAL A 20 -17.15 11.62 2.34
N SER A 21 -17.00 10.96 3.48
CA SER A 21 -15.70 10.47 3.93
C SER A 21 -15.30 9.32 3.01
N CYS A 22 -14.51 9.61 1.98
CA CYS A 22 -13.84 8.58 1.19
C CYS A 22 -12.69 8.00 2.02
N SER A 23 -13.00 7.04 2.88
CA SER A 23 -12.00 6.14 3.44
C SER A 23 -11.39 5.35 2.28
N GLY A 24 -10.18 5.71 1.87
CA GLY A 24 -9.43 4.95 0.87
C GLY A 24 -9.01 3.61 1.48
N SER A 25 -9.80 2.57 1.26
CA SER A 25 -9.43 1.19 1.57
C SER A 25 -8.25 0.81 0.67
N ALA A 26 -7.03 0.79 1.21
CA ALA A 26 -5.90 0.16 0.53
C ALA A 26 -6.20 -1.34 0.42
N GLN A 27 -6.35 -1.84 -0.80
CA GLN A 27 -6.54 -3.25 -1.08
C GLN A 27 -5.16 -3.85 -1.33
N ALA A 28 -4.69 -4.84 -0.56
CA ALA A 28 -3.48 -5.53 -1.00
C ALA A 28 -3.81 -6.65 -1.98
N ALA A 29 -3.10 -6.59 -3.09
CA ALA A 29 -2.79 -7.68 -3.99
C ALA A 29 -1.36 -8.16 -3.67
N VAL A 30 -0.97 -9.32 -4.20
CA VAL A 30 0.46 -9.70 -4.26
C VAL A 30 1.25 -8.59 -4.96
N LEU A 31 2.14 -7.92 -4.22
CA LEU A 31 2.92 -6.77 -4.69
C LEU A 31 4.24 -7.20 -5.37
N GLY A 32 4.71 -8.41 -5.09
CA GLY A 32 5.98 -8.90 -5.62
C GLY A 32 7.18 -8.37 -4.86
N ASP A 33 8.36 -8.57 -5.44
CA ASP A 33 9.63 -8.18 -4.81
C ASP A 33 10.01 -6.73 -5.18
N ASP A 34 9.40 -5.79 -4.47
CA ASP A 34 9.66 -4.35 -4.49
C ASP A 34 10.66 -3.91 -3.41
N TYR A 35 11.34 -4.88 -2.78
CA TYR A 35 12.29 -4.60 -1.71
C TYR A 35 13.43 -3.69 -2.24
N PRO A 36 13.83 -2.63 -1.51
CA PRO A 36 14.71 -1.59 -2.05
C PRO A 36 15.97 -2.16 -2.68
N PHE A 37 16.33 -1.68 -3.87
CA PHE A 37 17.46 -2.22 -4.65
C PHE A 37 18.76 -2.27 -3.83
N SER A 38 19.03 -1.23 -3.04
CA SER A 38 20.22 -1.16 -2.17
C SER A 38 20.19 -2.18 -1.04
N TRP A 39 19.02 -2.63 -0.58
CA TRP A 39 18.90 -3.65 0.46
C TRP A 39 18.91 -5.06 -0.15
N LYS A 40 18.33 -5.19 -1.35
CA LYS A 40 18.28 -6.45 -2.12
C LYS A 40 19.63 -6.88 -2.69
N TYR A 41 20.43 -5.94 -3.21
CA TYR A 41 21.70 -6.24 -3.88
C TYR A 41 22.92 -5.53 -3.28
N GLY A 42 22.73 -4.67 -2.27
CA GLY A 42 23.84 -4.10 -1.54
C GLY A 42 24.56 -5.13 -0.68
N GLY A 43 25.64 -4.68 -0.04
CA GLY A 43 26.42 -5.50 0.88
C GLY A 43 25.66 -5.84 2.17
N PHE A 44 26.38 -5.80 3.29
CA PHE A 44 25.80 -5.99 4.61
C PHE A 44 25.28 -4.67 5.15
N GLY A 45 24.09 -4.70 5.75
CA GLY A 45 23.48 -3.53 6.34
C GLY A 45 22.28 -3.86 7.20
N VAL A 46 21.83 -2.84 7.92
CA VAL A 46 20.62 -2.87 8.74
C VAL A 46 19.67 -1.79 8.25
N ASP A 47 18.38 -2.07 8.33
CA ASP A 47 17.33 -1.11 8.00
C ASP A 47 17.06 -0.15 9.18
N PRO A 48 16.16 0.84 9.01
CA PRO A 48 15.79 1.77 10.09
C PRO A 48 15.17 1.10 11.34
N TRP A 49 14.71 -0.14 11.23
CA TRP A 49 14.15 -0.94 12.33
C TRP A 49 15.20 -1.80 13.03
N THR A 50 16.48 -1.60 12.70
CA THR A 50 17.64 -2.33 13.23
C THR A 50 17.65 -3.82 12.86
N MET A 51 17.00 -4.17 11.75
CA MET A 51 16.94 -5.54 11.23
C MET A 51 17.90 -5.68 10.05
N TYR A 52 18.58 -6.82 9.97
CA TYR A 52 19.47 -7.10 8.84
C TYR A 52 18.68 -7.17 7.54
N TRP A 53 19.23 -6.56 6.49
CA TRP A 53 18.61 -6.60 5.17
C TRP A 53 18.38 -8.03 4.69
N ARG A 54 17.34 -8.19 3.86
CA ARG A 54 16.95 -9.46 3.22
C ARG A 54 16.48 -10.54 4.19
N GLN A 55 16.35 -10.22 5.49
CA GLN A 55 15.72 -11.10 6.47
C GLN A 55 14.20 -10.93 6.48
N CYS A 56 13.49 -11.95 6.96
CA CYS A 56 12.03 -11.94 7.04
C CYS A 56 11.48 -10.77 7.85
N THR A 57 12.15 -10.44 8.96
CA THR A 57 11.78 -9.33 9.84
C THR A 57 11.95 -7.97 9.16
N SER A 58 13.06 -7.77 8.44
CA SER A 58 13.33 -6.54 7.69
C SER A 58 12.31 -6.33 6.57
N PHE A 59 11.99 -7.37 5.81
CA PHE A 59 10.98 -7.29 4.76
C PHE A 59 9.57 -7.03 5.30
N ALA A 60 9.18 -7.69 6.39
CA ALA A 60 7.90 -7.45 7.05
C ALA A 60 7.80 -6.01 7.60
N ALA A 61 8.88 -5.49 8.19
CA ALA A 61 8.92 -4.10 8.67
C ALA A 61 8.86 -3.09 7.51
N TYR A 62 9.55 -3.38 6.39
CA TYR A 62 9.44 -2.62 5.15
C TYR A 62 8.00 -2.59 4.62
N ARG A 63 7.33 -3.75 4.53
CA ARG A 63 5.92 -3.85 4.11
C ARG A 63 4.98 -3.04 5.00
N LEU A 64 5.13 -3.16 6.32
CA LEU A 64 4.36 -2.35 7.27
C LEU A 64 4.58 -0.85 7.03
N SER A 65 5.82 -0.43 6.81
CA SER A 65 6.11 0.99 6.63
C SER A 65 5.68 1.54 5.28
N ASN A 66 6.01 0.83 4.21
CA ASN A 66 5.82 1.28 2.83
C ASN A 66 4.37 1.09 2.38
N THR A 67 3.76 -0.03 2.74
CA THR A 67 2.42 -0.39 2.26
C THR A 67 1.33 -0.04 3.29
N ASN A 68 1.52 -0.37 4.57
CA ASN A 68 0.49 -0.10 5.58
C ASN A 68 0.55 1.35 6.11
N GLY A 69 1.63 2.07 5.84
CA GLY A 69 1.90 3.36 6.48
C GLY A 69 2.00 3.24 8.00
N PHE A 70 2.61 2.15 8.48
CA PHE A 70 2.89 1.89 9.89
C PHE A 70 4.38 1.64 10.10
N THR A 71 5.04 2.50 10.87
CA THR A 71 6.45 2.31 11.22
C THR A 71 6.55 1.45 12.47
N LEU A 72 7.13 0.26 12.33
CA LEU A 72 7.39 -0.62 13.46
C LEU A 72 8.34 0.06 14.46
N PRO A 73 8.09 0.01 15.78
CA PRO A 73 9.07 0.47 16.76
C PRO A 73 10.34 -0.39 16.74
N ILE A 74 11.49 0.20 17.10
CA ILE A 74 12.72 -0.56 17.34
C ILE A 74 12.50 -1.51 18.52
N GLY A 75 13.11 -2.69 18.49
CA GLY A 75 13.10 -3.66 19.59
C GLY A 75 12.29 -4.93 19.34
N TYR A 76 11.70 -5.09 18.15
CA TYR A 76 11.01 -6.34 17.78
C TYR A 76 11.95 -7.52 17.54
N GLY A 77 13.16 -7.27 17.04
CA GLY A 77 14.22 -8.28 16.90
C GLY A 77 13.81 -9.49 16.05
N ASN A 78 14.18 -10.69 16.50
CA ASN A 78 13.92 -11.95 15.82
C ASN A 78 12.42 -12.24 15.68
N ALA A 79 12.01 -12.92 14.61
CA ALA A 79 10.60 -13.20 14.33
C ALA A 79 9.86 -13.88 15.51
N ILE A 80 10.51 -14.79 16.24
CA ILE A 80 9.91 -15.51 17.37
C ILE A 80 9.41 -14.59 18.50
N THR A 81 9.96 -13.38 18.65
CA THR A 81 9.54 -12.45 19.70
C THR A 81 8.37 -11.57 19.29
N TRP A 82 8.07 -11.44 18.00
CA TRP A 82 7.12 -10.46 17.48
C TRP A 82 5.72 -10.61 18.05
N GLY A 83 5.15 -11.82 18.06
CA GLY A 83 3.80 -12.04 18.58
C GLY A 83 3.66 -11.69 20.06
N ASN A 84 4.68 -11.96 20.87
CA ASN A 84 4.66 -11.65 22.31
C ASN A 84 4.85 -10.16 22.57
N ILE A 85 5.80 -9.53 21.86
CA ILE A 85 6.04 -8.07 21.95
C ILE A 85 4.81 -7.30 21.47
N ALA A 86 4.18 -7.72 20.37
CA ALA A 86 2.99 -7.08 19.86
C ALA A 86 1.83 -7.11 20.87
N ARG A 87 1.56 -8.29 21.47
CA ARG A 87 0.56 -8.41 22.55
C ARG A 87 0.89 -7.52 23.74
N ALA A 88 2.15 -7.50 24.18
CA ALA A 88 2.60 -6.68 25.31
C ALA A 88 2.42 -5.17 25.04
N ASN A 89 2.52 -4.75 23.78
CA ASN A 89 2.28 -3.38 23.34
C ASN A 89 0.81 -3.10 22.96
N GLY A 90 -0.12 -4.01 23.26
CA GLY A 90 -1.56 -3.82 23.06
C GLY A 90 -2.06 -4.06 21.63
N HIS A 91 -1.23 -4.58 20.73
CA HIS A 91 -1.68 -5.00 19.41
C HIS A 91 -2.46 -6.31 19.49
N ARG A 92 -3.50 -6.42 18.66
CA ARG A 92 -4.28 -7.65 18.53
C ARG A 92 -3.41 -8.73 17.87
N VAL A 93 -3.38 -9.92 18.46
CA VAL A 93 -2.74 -11.11 17.88
C VAL A 93 -3.68 -12.29 18.04
N ASP A 94 -4.32 -12.69 16.95
CA ASP A 94 -5.35 -13.73 16.92
C ASP A 94 -5.20 -14.66 15.69
N MET A 95 -6.23 -15.45 15.37
CA MET A 95 -6.23 -16.38 14.23
C MET A 95 -7.10 -15.89 13.06
N ASN A 96 -7.44 -14.60 13.04
CA ASN A 96 -8.26 -13.98 12.00
C ASN A 96 -7.33 -13.21 11.05
N PRO A 97 -6.93 -13.80 9.91
CA PRO A 97 -6.09 -13.10 8.97
C PRO A 97 -6.78 -11.83 8.46
N ALA A 98 -6.01 -10.76 8.35
CA ALA A 98 -6.42 -9.55 7.67
C ALA A 98 -5.37 -9.19 6.63
N VAL A 99 -5.80 -8.63 5.52
CA VAL A 99 -4.87 -8.08 4.53
C VAL A 99 -3.99 -7.02 5.20
N GLY A 100 -2.69 -7.06 4.94
CA GLY A 100 -1.71 -6.18 5.59
C GLY A 100 -1.29 -6.61 7.00
N SER A 101 -1.93 -7.59 7.63
CA SER A 101 -1.46 -8.13 8.91
C SER A 101 -0.13 -8.91 8.74
N ILE A 102 0.54 -9.21 9.84
CA ILE A 102 1.73 -10.06 9.83
C ILE A 102 1.37 -11.49 10.23
N ALA A 103 1.58 -12.45 9.33
CA ALA A 103 1.58 -13.86 9.66
C ALA A 103 2.83 -14.17 10.50
N TRP A 104 2.62 -14.61 11.74
CA TRP A 104 3.67 -14.91 12.71
C TRP A 104 3.79 -16.41 12.95
N PHE A 105 5.01 -16.92 12.90
CA PHE A 105 5.33 -18.33 13.05
C PHE A 105 6.34 -18.49 14.19
N SER A 106 5.94 -19.23 15.23
CA SER A 106 6.87 -19.72 16.24
C SER A 106 7.83 -20.75 15.63
N ALA A 107 8.89 -21.09 16.37
CA ALA A 107 9.86 -22.09 15.93
C ALA A 107 9.17 -23.42 15.54
N GLY A 108 9.52 -23.96 14.37
CA GLY A 108 8.99 -25.22 13.84
C GLY A 108 7.61 -25.13 13.19
N VAL A 109 6.94 -23.99 13.22
CA VAL A 109 5.60 -23.83 12.62
C VAL A 109 5.73 -23.54 11.13
N ASN A 110 5.15 -24.41 10.30
CA ASN A 110 5.02 -24.23 8.85
C ASN A 110 6.35 -23.82 8.15
N GLY A 111 7.41 -24.55 8.48
CA GLY A 111 8.76 -24.36 7.92
C GLY A 111 9.63 -23.33 8.63
N ALA A 112 9.13 -22.66 9.69
CA ALA A 112 9.93 -21.68 10.44
C ALA A 112 11.09 -22.32 11.20
N GLY A 113 12.28 -21.72 11.12
CA GLY A 113 13.47 -22.12 11.88
C GLY A 113 13.40 -21.73 13.37
N HIS A 114 14.50 -21.93 14.10
CA HIS A 114 14.54 -21.68 15.56
C HIS A 114 14.34 -20.21 15.96
N MET A 115 14.59 -19.26 15.05
CA MET A 115 14.31 -17.83 15.26
C MET A 115 12.86 -17.45 14.96
N GLY A 116 11.99 -18.42 14.66
CA GLY A 116 10.65 -18.17 14.16
C GLY A 116 10.67 -17.62 12.73
N HIS A 117 9.51 -17.18 12.25
CA HIS A 117 9.37 -16.51 10.96
C HIS A 117 8.23 -15.49 10.99
N VAL A 118 8.32 -14.46 10.18
CA VAL A 118 7.25 -13.49 9.96
C VAL A 118 7.11 -13.19 8.47
N ALA A 119 5.88 -12.99 8.03
CA ALA A 119 5.56 -12.67 6.66
C ALA A 119 4.39 -11.70 6.60
N TRP A 120 4.31 -10.92 5.54
CA TRP A 120 3.21 -9.98 5.35
C TRP A 120 2.05 -10.64 4.61
N VAL A 121 0.82 -10.47 5.10
CA VAL A 121 -0.38 -11.04 4.51
C VAL A 121 -0.81 -10.18 3.32
N ALA A 122 -0.56 -10.68 2.11
CA ALA A 122 -0.93 -10.00 0.87
C ALA A 122 -2.40 -10.22 0.52
N GLU A 123 -2.95 -11.42 0.73
CA GLU A 123 -4.33 -11.72 0.37
C GLU A 123 -4.98 -12.68 1.37
N VAL A 124 -6.30 -12.54 1.54
CA VAL A 124 -7.13 -13.44 2.34
C VAL A 124 -8.36 -13.82 1.52
N HIS A 125 -8.48 -15.11 1.19
CA HIS A 125 -9.59 -15.68 0.43
C HIS A 125 -10.23 -16.81 1.23
N GLY A 126 -11.26 -16.47 2.01
CA GLY A 126 -11.86 -17.41 2.96
C GLY A 126 -10.83 -17.90 3.97
N ASP A 127 -10.56 -19.21 3.98
CA ASP A 127 -9.57 -19.82 4.87
C ASP A 127 -8.16 -19.91 4.25
N GLN A 128 -7.98 -19.45 3.02
CA GLN A 128 -6.68 -19.41 2.37
C GLN A 128 -6.02 -18.04 2.55
N VAL A 129 -4.75 -18.04 2.94
CA VAL A 129 -3.95 -16.83 3.14
C VAL A 129 -2.74 -16.90 2.23
N THR A 130 -2.54 -15.85 1.43
CA THR A 130 -1.33 -15.64 0.62
C THR A 130 -0.43 -14.66 1.34
N ILE A 131 0.84 -15.04 1.51
CA ILE A 131 1.86 -14.22 2.17
C ILE A 131 3.00 -13.89 1.22
N GLU A 132 3.67 -12.78 1.54
CA GLU A 132 4.94 -12.37 0.95
C GLU A 132 6.01 -12.34 2.03
N GLU A 133 7.15 -12.94 1.74
CA GLU A 133 8.19 -13.19 2.74
C GLU A 133 9.58 -13.15 2.12
N TYR A 134 10.59 -13.06 2.99
CA TYR A 134 12.00 -13.07 2.60
C TYR A 134 12.77 -14.08 3.43
N ASN A 135 13.79 -14.67 2.81
CA ASN A 135 14.68 -15.64 3.45
C ASN A 135 13.97 -16.83 4.11
N TYR A 136 12.82 -17.23 3.57
CA TYR A 136 12.19 -18.52 3.86
C TYR A 136 12.87 -19.60 3.02
N ASP A 137 13.20 -20.76 3.56
CA ASP A 137 13.81 -21.83 2.76
C ASP A 137 12.74 -22.64 2.00
N ALA A 138 12.52 -22.28 0.73
CA ALA A 138 11.74 -23.06 -0.23
C ALA A 138 12.63 -23.58 -1.37
N GLY A 139 13.95 -23.70 -1.15
CA GLY A 139 14.90 -24.17 -2.16
C GLY A 139 15.36 -23.10 -3.18
N GLN A 140 14.91 -21.85 -3.06
CA GLN A 140 15.39 -20.73 -3.88
C GLN A 140 16.77 -20.21 -3.43
N GLY A 141 17.22 -20.60 -2.24
CA GLY A 141 18.45 -20.12 -1.60
C GLY A 141 18.20 -18.96 -0.61
N PRO A 142 19.21 -18.58 0.17
CA PRO A 142 19.07 -17.60 1.24
C PRO A 142 18.86 -16.17 0.71
N GLU A 143 18.29 -15.31 1.55
CA GLU A 143 18.15 -13.86 1.34
C GLU A 143 17.31 -13.48 0.11
N LYS A 144 16.37 -14.35 -0.27
CA LYS A 144 15.48 -14.14 -1.42
C LYS A 144 14.02 -13.99 -1.03
N TYR A 145 13.31 -13.22 -1.84
CA TYR A 145 11.86 -13.14 -1.83
C TYR A 145 11.21 -14.50 -2.10
N HIS A 146 10.09 -14.73 -1.45
CA HIS A 146 9.18 -15.83 -1.74
C HIS A 146 7.74 -15.42 -1.51
N LYS A 147 6.83 -16.16 -2.17
CA LYS A 147 5.39 -16.05 -2.00
C LYS A 147 4.81 -17.45 -1.90
N ARG A 148 3.93 -17.65 -0.93
CA ARG A 148 3.16 -18.90 -0.80
C ARG A 148 1.81 -18.66 -0.17
N SER A 149 0.94 -19.66 -0.36
CA SER A 149 -0.38 -19.68 0.25
C SER A 149 -0.55 -20.93 1.10
N PHE A 150 -1.31 -20.81 2.19
CA PHE A 150 -1.60 -21.92 3.10
C PHE A 150 -2.96 -21.69 3.78
N HIS A 151 -3.45 -22.70 4.50
CA HIS A 151 -4.67 -22.55 5.29
C HIS A 151 -4.40 -21.67 6.52
N LYS A 152 -5.30 -20.73 6.85
CA LYS A 152 -5.12 -19.69 7.89
C LYS A 152 -4.71 -20.21 9.27
N SER A 153 -4.95 -21.49 9.55
CA SER A 153 -4.54 -22.14 10.80
C SER A 153 -3.08 -22.60 10.83
N GLN A 154 -2.33 -22.50 9.73
CA GLN A 154 -0.94 -22.96 9.62
C GLN A 154 0.07 -21.88 10.05
N VAL A 155 -0.30 -21.04 11.02
CA VAL A 155 0.51 -19.98 11.63
C VAL A 155 0.36 -20.04 13.15
N SER A 156 1.20 -19.32 13.88
CA SER A 156 1.03 -19.13 15.34
C SER A 156 0.10 -17.97 15.70
N GLY A 157 -0.11 -17.04 14.76
CA GLY A 157 -1.08 -15.96 14.87
C GLY A 157 -0.88 -14.91 13.77
N TYR A 158 -1.86 -14.02 13.64
CA TYR A 158 -1.80 -12.83 12.81
C TYR A 158 -1.65 -11.62 13.72
N ILE A 159 -0.62 -10.82 13.49
CA ILE A 159 -0.34 -9.60 14.26
C ILE A 159 -0.92 -8.40 13.51
N HIS A 160 -1.77 -7.66 14.19
CA HIS A 160 -2.52 -6.54 13.61
C HIS A 160 -1.97 -5.20 14.09
N PHE A 161 -1.08 -4.62 13.31
CA PHE A 161 -0.50 -3.30 13.57
C PHE A 161 -1.36 -2.18 13.02
N LYS A 162 -1.59 -2.23 11.71
CA LYS A 162 -2.45 -1.34 10.92
C LYS A 162 -2.85 -2.12 9.69
N ASP A 163 -3.83 -3.00 9.86
CA ASP A 163 -4.34 -3.82 8.77
C ASP A 163 -4.86 -2.92 7.66
N LEU A 164 -4.83 -3.45 6.45
CA LEU A 164 -5.42 -2.80 5.30
C LEU A 164 -6.89 -3.23 5.24
N GLU A 165 -7.77 -2.27 4.94
CA GLU A 165 -9.19 -2.56 4.85
C GLU A 165 -9.43 -3.65 3.82
N SER A 166 -9.89 -4.80 4.29
CA SER A 166 -10.36 -5.86 3.41
C SER A 166 -11.64 -5.34 2.79
N GLY A 167 -11.59 -4.90 1.53
CA GLY A 167 -12.78 -4.58 0.76
C GLY A 167 -13.81 -5.68 1.00
N THR A 168 -14.91 -5.32 1.66
CA THR A 168 -15.93 -6.29 2.05
C THR A 168 -16.43 -6.92 0.77
N GLN A 169 -16.22 -8.23 0.63
CA GLN A 169 -16.74 -9.04 -0.47
C GLN A 169 -18.28 -9.01 -0.43
N ASN A 170 -18.85 -7.97 -1.03
CA ASN A 170 -20.23 -7.87 -1.49
C ASN A 170 -20.19 -7.14 -2.82
N GLY A 171 -19.71 -7.86 -3.84
CA GLY A 171 -19.62 -7.38 -5.20
C GLY A 171 -18.71 -8.31 -5.98
N ASN A 172 -19.29 -9.02 -6.94
CA ASN A 172 -18.65 -9.94 -7.87
C ASN A 172 -17.17 -9.63 -8.19
N PRO A 173 -16.29 -10.65 -8.26
CA PRO A 173 -14.95 -10.47 -8.80
C PRO A 173 -15.06 -10.28 -10.31
N THR A 174 -15.17 -9.04 -10.77
CA THR A 174 -14.79 -8.74 -12.15
C THR A 174 -13.32 -8.39 -12.14
N ASN A 175 -12.48 -9.43 -12.09
CA ASN A 175 -11.12 -9.39 -12.60
C ASN A 175 -11.21 -9.16 -14.13
N SER A 176 -11.58 -7.94 -14.51
CA SER A 176 -11.61 -7.51 -15.89
C SER A 176 -10.21 -7.02 -16.19
N SER A 177 -9.40 -7.84 -16.87
CA SER A 177 -8.09 -7.42 -17.38
C SER A 177 -8.19 -6.01 -17.98
N ILE A 178 -7.39 -5.05 -17.50
CA ILE A 178 -7.37 -3.71 -18.07
C ILE A 178 -6.84 -3.81 -19.51
N LYS A 179 -7.55 -3.19 -20.45
CA LYS A 179 -7.20 -3.18 -21.88
C LYS A 179 -7.01 -1.75 -22.36
N ALA A 180 -6.25 -1.58 -23.44
CA ALA A 180 -6.18 -0.31 -24.14
C ALA A 180 -7.59 0.18 -24.53
N GLY A 181 -7.87 1.45 -24.24
CA GLY A 181 -9.17 2.10 -24.44
C GLY A 181 -10.10 2.12 -23.21
N ASP A 182 -9.82 1.28 -22.20
CA ASP A 182 -10.56 1.29 -20.95
C ASP A 182 -10.43 2.64 -20.22
N SER A 183 -11.45 2.97 -19.43
CA SER A 183 -11.36 4.05 -18.47
C SER A 183 -10.89 3.49 -17.13
N VAL A 184 -9.97 4.18 -16.47
CA VAL A 184 -9.40 3.82 -15.18
C VAL A 184 -9.33 5.03 -14.25
N ARG A 185 -9.21 4.81 -12.96
CA ARG A 185 -8.91 5.85 -11.97
C ARG A 185 -7.74 5.40 -11.09
N PHE A 186 -6.96 6.34 -10.57
CA PHE A 186 -5.93 6.04 -9.59
C PHE A 186 -6.54 5.78 -8.22
N THR A 187 -6.01 4.76 -7.54
CA THR A 187 -6.45 4.38 -6.20
C THR A 187 -5.33 4.63 -5.19
N GLY A 188 -5.64 5.39 -4.15
CA GLY A 188 -4.73 5.64 -3.03
C GLY A 188 -3.94 6.94 -3.14
N THR A 189 -2.89 7.00 -2.32
CA THR A 189 -2.00 8.15 -2.17
C THR A 189 -0.59 7.71 -2.54
N PHE A 190 0.13 8.57 -3.24
CA PHE A 190 1.45 8.28 -3.77
C PHE A 190 2.47 9.23 -3.16
N ARG A 191 3.69 8.77 -2.98
CA ARG A 191 4.79 9.56 -2.45
C ARG A 191 5.66 10.08 -3.57
N VAL A 192 6.06 11.35 -3.49
CA VAL A 192 7.06 11.93 -4.38
C VAL A 192 8.41 11.29 -4.08
N THR A 193 8.99 10.61 -5.07
CA THR A 193 10.35 10.05 -4.98
C THR A 193 11.41 11.08 -5.32
N SER A 194 11.22 11.84 -6.39
CA SER A 194 12.13 12.92 -6.77
C SER A 194 11.41 14.01 -7.54
N VAL A 195 11.99 15.21 -7.49
CA VAL A 195 11.57 16.38 -8.24
C VAL A 195 12.70 16.73 -9.20
N SER A 196 12.38 16.91 -10.48
CA SER A 196 13.33 17.33 -11.50
C SER A 196 12.71 18.37 -12.40
N GLY A 197 13.17 19.60 -12.30
CA GLY A 197 12.56 20.75 -12.98
C GLY A 197 11.09 20.88 -12.57
N ASN A 198 10.20 20.83 -13.56
CA ASN A 198 8.75 20.97 -13.36
C ASN A 198 8.01 19.62 -13.38
N THR A 199 8.72 18.53 -13.04
CA THR A 199 8.20 17.17 -13.06
C THR A 199 8.56 16.42 -11.80
N ILE A 200 7.78 15.39 -11.48
CA ILE A 200 8.03 14.51 -10.35
C ILE A 200 8.11 13.05 -10.80
N THR A 201 8.66 12.20 -9.95
CA THR A 201 8.54 10.74 -10.06
C THR A 201 8.00 10.15 -8.77
N SER A 202 7.38 8.97 -8.85
CA SER A 202 6.92 8.21 -7.69
C SER A 202 7.20 6.73 -7.91
N GLN A 203 7.91 6.11 -6.97
CA GLN A 203 8.16 4.67 -6.95
C GLN A 203 6.85 3.88 -6.80
N ASP A 204 5.87 4.45 -6.09
CA ASP A 204 4.58 3.82 -5.84
C ASP A 204 3.80 3.70 -7.15
N LEU A 205 3.85 4.75 -7.99
CA LEU A 205 3.28 4.72 -9.34
C LEU A 205 4.08 3.82 -10.28
N ALA A 206 5.41 3.78 -10.16
CA ALA A 206 6.27 3.01 -11.04
C ALA A 206 6.27 1.49 -10.74
N GLY A 207 5.84 1.08 -9.53
CA GLY A 207 5.99 -0.30 -9.07
C GLY A 207 7.45 -0.70 -8.80
N GLY A 208 8.31 0.27 -8.49
CA GLY A 208 9.76 0.09 -8.33
C GLY A 208 10.54 1.38 -8.55
N THR A 209 11.87 1.28 -8.76
CA THR A 209 12.71 2.46 -9.03
C THR A 209 12.24 3.19 -10.29
N PRO A 210 11.80 4.47 -10.19
CA PRO A 210 11.32 5.20 -11.35
C PRO A 210 12.40 5.37 -12.42
N THR A 211 11.99 5.22 -13.68
CA THR A 211 12.82 5.48 -14.86
C THR A 211 12.32 6.72 -15.61
N LYS A 212 12.97 7.05 -16.73
CA LYS A 212 12.49 8.10 -17.65
C LYS A 212 11.05 7.89 -18.17
N HIS A 213 10.48 6.70 -17.99
CA HIS A 213 9.13 6.34 -18.41
C HIS A 213 8.06 6.61 -17.35
N ASN A 214 8.45 6.96 -16.12
CA ASN A 214 7.55 7.13 -14.96
C ASN A 214 7.49 8.60 -14.49
N ILE A 215 7.72 9.54 -15.41
CA ILE A 215 7.70 10.98 -15.13
C ILE A 215 6.24 11.44 -15.08
N VAL A 216 5.87 12.20 -14.05
CA VAL A 216 4.50 12.67 -13.82
C VAL A 216 4.46 14.19 -13.93
N ASP A 217 3.41 14.70 -14.59
CA ASP A 217 3.07 16.12 -14.59
C ASP A 217 2.44 16.44 -13.22
N PRO A 218 3.03 17.33 -12.41
CA PRO A 218 2.48 17.69 -11.11
C PRO A 218 1.23 18.59 -11.20
N SER A 219 0.94 19.20 -12.34
CA SER A 219 -0.14 20.18 -12.47
C SER A 219 -1.54 19.64 -12.09
N PRO A 220 -1.95 18.43 -12.52
CA PRO A 220 -3.26 17.86 -12.17
C PRO A 220 -3.29 17.07 -10.85
N VAL A 221 -2.16 16.89 -10.16
CA VAL A 221 -2.13 16.10 -8.92
C VAL A 221 -2.45 16.99 -7.72
N LEU A 222 -2.86 16.43 -6.61
CA LEU A 222 -3.19 17.15 -5.38
C LEU A 222 -2.25 16.71 -4.26
N GLU A 223 -1.49 17.63 -3.68
CA GLU A 223 -0.71 17.33 -2.47
C GLU A 223 -1.67 17.04 -1.31
N VAL A 224 -1.37 16.01 -0.52
CA VAL A 224 -2.18 15.58 0.60
C VAL A 224 -1.34 15.24 1.83
N ASP A 225 -1.92 15.37 3.01
CA ASP A 225 -1.31 14.93 4.27
C ASP A 225 -1.29 13.39 4.39
N ALA A 226 -0.76 12.88 5.50
CA ALA A 226 -0.69 11.45 5.79
C ALA A 226 -2.08 10.78 5.93
N GLN A 227 -3.16 11.56 6.01
CA GLN A 227 -4.54 11.13 6.09
C GLN A 227 -5.28 11.28 4.74
N GLY A 228 -4.60 11.75 3.69
CA GLY A 228 -5.18 11.95 2.35
C GLY A 228 -5.96 13.25 2.18
N ASN A 229 -5.87 14.18 3.13
CA ASN A 229 -6.53 15.49 3.02
C ASN A 229 -5.66 16.47 2.24
N PRO A 230 -6.22 17.31 1.34
CA PRO A 230 -5.47 18.32 0.62
C PRO A 230 -4.68 19.25 1.56
N THR A 231 -3.40 19.48 1.26
CA THR A 231 -2.57 20.48 1.93
C THR A 231 -2.77 21.86 1.30
N SER A 232 -2.27 22.91 1.95
CA SER A 232 -2.55 24.30 1.56
C SER A 232 -1.56 24.87 0.54
N ASP A 233 -0.36 24.32 0.45
CA ASP A 233 0.76 24.87 -0.31
C ASP A 233 0.95 24.23 -1.68
N GLN A 234 0.37 23.04 -1.89
CA GLN A 234 0.40 22.33 -3.18
C GLN A 234 1.84 22.21 -3.71
N SER A 235 2.79 22.06 -2.78
CA SER A 235 4.18 21.82 -3.05
C SER A 235 4.39 20.32 -3.15
N LEU A 236 5.25 19.87 -4.06
CA LEU A 236 5.50 18.44 -4.22
C LEU A 236 7.00 18.21 -4.09
N ASN A 237 7.44 18.12 -2.85
CA ASN A 237 8.81 17.84 -2.45
C ASN A 237 9.03 16.35 -2.25
N PRO A 238 10.27 15.84 -2.40
CA PRO A 238 10.57 14.44 -2.13
C PRO A 238 10.12 14.03 -0.72
N GLY A 239 9.32 12.97 -0.64
CA GLY A 239 8.76 12.45 0.61
C GLY A 239 7.32 12.89 0.90
N GLU A 240 6.83 13.96 0.26
CA GLU A 240 5.43 14.40 0.36
C GLU A 240 4.50 13.47 -0.40
N THR A 241 3.23 13.52 -0.01
CA THR A 241 2.18 12.64 -0.52
C THR A 241 1.25 13.40 -1.44
N PHE A 242 0.74 12.72 -2.46
CA PHE A 242 -0.21 13.29 -3.41
C PHE A 242 -1.24 12.27 -3.89
N THR A 243 -2.36 12.76 -4.40
CA THR A 243 -3.39 11.97 -5.10
C THR A 243 -3.53 12.44 -6.54
N ILE A 244 -4.00 11.55 -7.41
CA ILE A 244 -4.26 11.87 -8.82
C ILE A 244 -5.77 11.76 -9.06
N PRO A 245 -6.53 12.86 -8.92
CA PRO A 245 -7.97 12.83 -9.11
C PRO A 245 -8.33 12.66 -10.59
N GLY A 246 -9.48 12.05 -10.83
CA GLY A 246 -10.11 11.96 -12.15
C GLY A 246 -10.01 10.60 -12.81
N ASN A 247 -10.53 10.57 -14.04
CA ASN A 247 -10.66 9.37 -14.85
C ASN A 247 -9.72 9.48 -16.04
N PHE A 248 -8.99 8.41 -16.31
CA PHE A 248 -7.94 8.34 -17.31
C PHE A 248 -8.25 7.28 -18.35
N LYS A 249 -7.79 7.51 -19.57
CA LYS A 249 -7.85 6.50 -20.63
C LYS A 249 -6.56 5.69 -20.66
N VAL A 250 -6.72 4.38 -20.76
CA VAL A 250 -5.60 3.47 -20.99
C VAL A 250 -5.15 3.61 -22.44
N LEU A 251 -3.92 4.09 -22.63
CA LEU A 251 -3.35 4.34 -23.94
C LEU A 251 -2.60 3.12 -24.48
N ALA A 252 -1.95 2.36 -23.60
CA ALA A 252 -1.24 1.13 -23.92
C ALA A 252 -1.08 0.27 -22.66
N ILE A 253 -0.76 -1.01 -22.88
CA ILE A 253 -0.45 -1.99 -21.84
C ILE A 253 0.90 -2.64 -22.16
N ASP A 254 1.70 -2.93 -21.14
CA ASP A 254 2.95 -3.67 -21.25
C ASP A 254 2.92 -4.88 -20.29
N PRO A 255 2.40 -6.03 -20.76
CA PRO A 255 2.20 -7.20 -19.89
C PRO A 255 3.47 -7.72 -19.19
N PRO A 256 4.67 -7.73 -19.79
CA PRO A 256 5.90 -8.14 -19.11
C PRO A 256 6.28 -7.33 -17.87
N SER A 257 5.90 -6.05 -17.82
CA SER A 257 6.20 -5.15 -16.69
C SER A 257 4.98 -4.84 -15.82
N ASP A 258 3.82 -5.41 -16.15
CA ASP A 258 2.52 -5.02 -15.59
C ASP A 258 2.25 -3.50 -15.71
N GLY A 259 2.77 -2.90 -16.77
CA GLY A 259 2.73 -1.46 -17.02
C GLY A 259 1.45 -1.03 -17.74
N ILE A 260 0.87 0.08 -17.32
CA ILE A 260 -0.25 0.76 -17.97
C ILE A 260 0.19 2.18 -18.34
N LEU A 261 0.04 2.53 -19.62
CA LEU A 261 0.32 3.88 -20.10
C LEU A 261 -0.94 4.73 -20.00
N VAL A 262 -0.86 5.81 -19.22
CA VAL A 262 -1.90 6.84 -19.13
C VAL A 262 -1.33 8.22 -19.43
N GLN A 263 -2.18 9.22 -19.60
CA GLN A 263 -1.77 10.62 -19.69
C GLN A 263 -2.24 11.38 -18.45
N ILE A 264 -1.28 11.84 -17.65
CA ILE A 264 -1.52 12.71 -16.49
C ILE A 264 -1.12 14.12 -16.91
N GLY A 265 -2.10 15.03 -16.99
CA GLY A 265 -1.87 16.38 -17.47
C GLY A 265 -1.31 16.37 -18.90
N ASN A 266 -0.12 16.93 -19.07
CA ASN A 266 0.56 17.02 -20.36
C ASN A 266 1.52 15.86 -20.63
N LEU A 267 1.71 14.93 -19.68
CA LEU A 267 2.69 13.85 -19.80
C LEU A 267 2.04 12.49 -19.89
N LYS A 268 2.54 11.68 -20.82
CA LYS A 268 2.26 10.24 -20.86
C LYS A 268 3.25 9.53 -19.94
N THR A 269 2.73 8.68 -19.07
CA THR A 269 3.53 8.02 -18.04
C THR A 269 3.09 6.58 -17.85
N TRP A 270 4.08 5.70 -17.67
CA TRP A 270 3.85 4.31 -17.34
C TRP A 270 3.69 4.18 -15.83
N VAL A 271 2.61 3.52 -15.42
CA VAL A 271 2.33 3.19 -14.02
C VAL A 271 2.07 1.70 -13.89
N THR A 272 2.27 1.12 -12.71
CA THR A 272 1.86 -0.27 -12.46
C THR A 272 0.34 -0.40 -12.52
N GLN A 273 -0.16 -1.52 -13.06
CA GLN A 273 -1.59 -1.80 -13.09
C GLN A 273 -2.22 -1.82 -11.69
N SER A 274 -1.46 -2.20 -10.67
CA SER A 274 -1.91 -2.32 -9.28
C SER A 274 -2.39 -1.01 -8.64
N VAL A 275 -2.02 0.16 -9.17
CA VAL A 275 -2.48 1.46 -8.66
C VAL A 275 -3.74 1.99 -9.37
N LEU A 276 -4.34 1.18 -10.23
CA LEU A 276 -5.47 1.56 -11.07
C LEU A 276 -6.69 0.67 -10.83
N GLU A 277 -7.86 1.29 -10.85
CA GLU A 277 -9.14 0.60 -10.89
C GLU A 277 -9.87 0.92 -12.20
N LYS A 278 -10.36 -0.13 -12.89
CA LYS A 278 -11.21 0.03 -14.07
C LYS A 278 -12.59 0.56 -13.68
N ILE A 279 -13.08 1.52 -14.45
CA ILE A 279 -14.38 2.19 -14.27
C ILE A 279 -15.28 2.05 -15.49
#